data_AF-A0A7S0REZ7-F1
#
_entry.id   AF-A0A7S0REZ7-F1
#
_cell.length_a   1.000
_cell.length_b   1.000
_cell.length_c   1.000
_cell.angle_alpha   90.00
_cell.angle_beta   90.00
_cell.angle_gamma   90.00
#
_symmetry.space_group_name_H-M   'P 1'
#
loop_
_entity.id
_entity.type
_entity.pdbx_description
1 polymer ?
#
loop_
_entity_poly.entity_id
_entity_poly.type
_entity_poly.pdbx_seq_one_letter_code
_entity_poly.pdbx_strand_id
1 'polypeptide(L)'
;RSWRVAFEKKPASGFFDTSDEQMRSKELQQEFRPVTVEELEGRRRRDIEEQLVKRDVKRQKLHETHNAPDAVAKAAELNDPVMVRRRGRMMLPAPQVSETELEQIARMSTEALLDEEMMEGAGGDATRGLLGQYGPTPARFASALPTPVRTAPSGDRILMEAQNLAKLQNLTTPLMGGENPDLNPSDFSGVTPRPTVAATPNPLAVAMTPGAGAGAAGMSVRRGAAGTAIAGVPSTPSVAGTPLRGPGAPGAGIPGATPMRTPIRDELGLNDADSLATYGMPTDNRRAEQARLAALRSEVRAGLSSLPAPQNEYQLVAPELPEDAMDAEGALEEDAADIKARRLREEAERAAAEEKKKSKALQRGLPRPTSTDLLPAPRPAHEAPKLSLRERAEDLLVREMRAVLEHDAAKYPVIPAGKDSKEAKKAAKRAASAYVPPIDQFELNELESAAALLQSEVEFVTRAMGHASTSVEEYLDTWHTVHKDLMWVPAKGRYDRVASATPAERVESTKHEFELVRGEMERQAKVAHKVEQKVGILIGGLLQRDNKLRKQVEETWASLQTALTDYECFKALHEREQRAAPERLEQLMDLVAAQKEKEQALQDRYKGLMREKTELMNMLAAKAQ
;
A
#
# COMPACT_ATOMS: atom_id res chain seq x y z
N ARG A 1 14.47 57.27 -6.01
CA ARG A 1 13.25 57.96 -6.47
C ARG A 1 12.21 57.84 -5.37
N SER A 2 11.57 58.94 -4.99
CA SER A 2 10.65 59.05 -3.83
C SER A 2 9.51 58.02 -3.91
N TRP A 3 9.53 57.04 -3.00
CA TRP A 3 8.42 56.12 -2.76
C TRP A 3 7.37 56.87 -1.93
N ARG A 4 6.44 57.55 -2.59
CA ARG A 4 5.23 58.05 -1.91
C ARG A 4 4.36 56.84 -1.55
N VAL A 5 3.66 56.90 -0.42
CA VAL A 5 2.71 55.84 -0.05
C VAL A 5 1.65 55.76 -1.15
N ALA A 6 1.51 54.60 -1.78
CA ALA A 6 0.53 54.41 -2.84
C ALA A 6 -0.88 54.61 -2.27
N PHE A 7 -1.65 55.52 -2.87
CA PHE A 7 -3.00 55.91 -2.43
C PHE A 7 -3.08 56.39 -0.97
N GLU A 8 -2.13 57.25 -0.55
CA GLU A 8 -2.11 57.82 0.80
C GLU A 8 -3.41 58.58 1.12
N LYS A 9 -4.22 58.01 2.01
CA LYS A 9 -5.33 58.71 2.64
C LYS A 9 -4.88 59.12 4.03
N LYS A 10 -4.64 60.42 4.22
CA LYS A 10 -4.28 60.94 5.54
C LYS A 10 -5.41 60.64 6.54
N PRO A 11 -5.08 60.14 7.75
CA PRO A 11 -6.10 59.96 8.78
C PRO A 11 -6.79 61.29 9.05
N ALA A 12 -8.09 61.26 9.33
CA ALA A 12 -8.85 62.46 9.61
C ALA A 12 -8.27 63.16 10.85
N SER A 13 -8.02 64.47 10.75
CA SER A 13 -7.49 65.25 11.87
C SER A 13 -8.50 65.25 13.03
N GLY A 14 -8.11 64.66 14.16
CA GLY A 14 -8.89 64.71 15.40
C GLY A 14 -8.62 65.96 16.22
N PHE A 15 -9.22 66.05 17.41
CA PHE A 15 -9.02 67.15 18.36
C PHE A 15 -7.71 67.08 19.17
N PHE A 16 -6.94 65.99 19.03
CA PHE A 16 -5.69 65.77 19.75
C PHE A 16 -4.48 65.88 18.82
N ASP A 17 -3.41 66.52 19.31
CA ASP A 17 -2.14 66.63 18.60
C ASP A 17 -1.40 65.28 18.58
N THR A 18 -0.87 64.90 17.41
CA THR A 18 -0.21 63.61 17.16
C THR A 18 1.25 63.78 16.74
N SER A 19 1.82 64.99 16.89
CA SER A 19 3.23 65.28 16.58
C SER A 19 4.21 64.34 17.29
N ASP A 20 3.95 64.05 18.56
CA ASP A 20 4.87 63.30 19.41
C ASP A 20 4.93 61.82 19.04
N GLU A 21 3.80 61.25 18.62
CA GLU A 21 3.71 59.86 18.13
C GLU A 21 4.43 59.69 16.78
N GLN A 22 4.33 60.70 15.90
CA GLN A 22 5.04 60.70 14.62
C GLN A 22 6.55 60.72 14.81
N MET A 23 7.06 61.43 15.81
CA MET A 23 8.49 61.43 16.14
C MET A 23 8.95 60.05 16.63
N ARG A 24 8.23 59.42 17.57
CA ARG A 24 8.53 58.07 18.06
C ARG A 24 8.50 57.01 16.96
N SER A 25 7.57 57.14 16.00
CA SER A 25 7.47 56.21 14.86
C SER A 25 8.70 56.24 13.94
N LYS A 26 9.36 57.40 13.83
CA LYS A 26 10.59 57.57 13.05
C LYS A 26 11.80 56.97 13.75
N GLU A 27 11.85 57.06 15.08
CA GLU A 27 12.93 56.49 15.89
C GLU A 27 12.94 54.95 15.83
N LEU A 28 11.76 54.32 15.85
CA LEU A 28 11.60 52.86 15.70
C LEU A 28 12.12 52.28 14.36
N GLN A 29 12.25 53.11 13.32
CA GLN A 29 12.68 52.67 11.99
C GLN A 29 14.20 52.75 11.77
N GLN A 30 14.98 53.29 12.72
CA GLN A 30 16.41 53.57 12.53
C GLN A 30 17.35 52.41 12.91
N GLU A 31 16.88 51.37 13.62
CA GLU A 31 17.72 50.21 13.94
C GLU A 31 17.77 49.20 12.78
N PHE A 32 18.61 49.46 11.77
CA PHE A 32 18.93 48.47 10.74
C PHE A 32 19.89 47.40 11.30
N ARG A 33 19.33 46.30 11.79
CA ARG A 33 20.06 45.05 12.02
C ARG A 33 19.85 44.13 10.81
N PRO A 34 20.80 43.23 10.47
CA PRO A 34 20.57 42.22 9.45
C PRO A 34 19.52 41.23 9.96
N VAL A 35 18.25 41.47 9.60
CA VAL A 35 17.09 40.66 9.97
C VAL A 35 16.76 39.74 8.80
N THR A 36 16.50 38.47 9.11
CA THR A 36 16.12 37.50 8.07
C THR A 36 14.69 37.75 7.58
N VAL A 37 14.40 37.38 6.33
CA VAL A 37 13.05 37.54 5.75
C VAL A 37 11.97 36.84 6.60
N GLU A 38 12.34 35.74 7.28
CA GLU A 38 11.44 34.98 8.17
C GLU A 38 11.12 35.73 9.48
N GLU A 39 12.02 36.58 9.97
CA GLU A 39 11.77 37.45 11.13
C GLU A 39 10.96 38.69 10.75
N LEU A 40 11.10 39.17 9.51
CA LEU A 40 10.34 40.30 8.97
C LEU A 40 8.90 39.91 8.62
N GLU A 41 8.69 38.76 8.00
CA GLU A 41 7.36 38.25 7.62
C GLU A 41 6.67 37.43 8.73
N GLY A 42 7.43 37.04 9.77
CA GLY A 42 7.01 36.08 10.77
C GLY A 42 6.95 34.64 10.23
N ARG A 43 6.81 33.66 11.14
CA ARG A 43 6.70 32.25 10.75
C ARG A 43 5.39 32.00 9.99
N ARG A 44 5.48 31.33 8.85
CA ARG A 44 4.30 30.96 8.05
C ARG A 44 3.44 29.98 8.82
N ARG A 45 2.10 30.13 8.73
CA ARG A 45 1.14 29.23 9.41
C ARG A 45 1.39 27.75 9.11
N ARG A 46 1.73 27.43 7.85
CA ARG A 46 2.09 26.07 7.42
C ARG A 46 3.29 25.49 8.19
N ASP A 47 4.33 26.29 8.44
CA ASP A 47 5.52 25.83 9.15
C ASP A 47 5.24 25.62 10.65
N ILE A 48 4.34 26.41 11.23
CA ILE A 48 3.88 26.25 12.62
C ILE A 48 3.04 24.97 12.75
N GLU A 49 2.11 24.74 11.83
CA GLU A 49 1.28 23.53 11.79
C GLU A 49 2.12 22.26 11.60
N GLU A 50 3.09 22.27 10.68
CA GLU A 50 3.99 21.13 10.47
C GLU A 50 4.84 20.82 11.72
N GLN A 51 5.28 21.85 12.45
CA GLN A 51 6.02 21.67 13.71
C GLN A 51 5.13 21.04 14.79
N LEU A 52 3.87 21.47 14.90
CA LEU A 52 2.90 20.93 15.85
C LEU A 52 2.56 19.46 15.52
N VAL A 53 2.25 19.16 14.26
CA VAL A 53 1.99 17.78 13.79
C VAL A 53 3.17 16.86 14.11
N LYS A 54 4.40 17.32 13.85
CA LYS A 54 5.60 16.54 14.13
C LYS A 54 5.83 16.31 15.62
N ARG A 55 5.46 17.27 16.47
CA ARG A 55 5.52 17.12 17.93
C ARG A 55 4.49 16.12 18.43
N ASP A 56 3.29 16.13 17.86
CA ASP A 56 2.21 15.22 18.24
C ASP A 56 2.50 13.77 17.80
N VAL A 57 3.04 13.58 16.58
CA VAL A 57 3.53 12.25 16.12
C VAL A 57 4.63 11.70 17.02
N LYS A 58 5.56 12.55 17.48
CA LYS A 58 6.60 12.12 18.44
C LYS A 58 6.00 11.70 19.77
N ARG A 59 5.02 12.46 20.29
CA ARG A 59 4.33 12.14 21.54
C ARG A 59 3.57 10.83 21.43
N GLN A 60 2.90 10.58 20.30
CA GLN A 60 2.18 9.35 20.04
C GLN A 60 3.12 8.14 19.94
N LYS A 61 4.25 8.26 19.23
CA LYS A 61 5.26 7.20 19.19
C LYS A 61 5.85 6.88 20.57
N LEU A 62 6.07 7.90 21.39
CA LEU A 62 6.58 7.71 22.75
C LEU A 62 5.55 7.00 23.64
N HIS A 63 4.28 7.36 23.50
CA HIS A 63 3.15 6.70 24.16
C HIS A 63 2.98 5.25 23.69
N GLU A 64 3.13 4.98 22.39
CA GLU A 64 3.13 3.62 21.83
C GLU A 64 4.28 2.80 22.39
N THR A 65 5.51 3.33 22.45
CA THR A 65 6.65 2.59 23.01
C THR A 65 6.53 2.34 24.52
N HIS A 66 5.96 3.30 25.26
CA HIS A 66 5.80 3.20 26.70
C HIS A 66 4.64 2.29 27.09
N ASN A 67 3.58 2.24 26.28
CA ASN A 67 2.38 1.43 26.55
C ASN A 67 2.34 0.12 25.74
N ALA A 68 3.29 -0.11 24.82
CA ALA A 68 3.46 -1.39 24.15
C ALA A 68 3.65 -2.57 25.12
N PRO A 69 4.50 -2.51 26.16
CA PRO A 69 4.64 -3.64 27.09
C PRO A 69 3.34 -3.93 27.85
N ASP A 70 2.62 -2.89 28.28
CA ASP A 70 1.32 -3.01 28.96
C ASP A 70 0.19 -3.51 28.05
N ALA A 71 0.19 -3.10 26.78
CA ALA A 71 -0.77 -3.55 25.78
C ALA A 71 -0.51 -4.99 25.35
N VAL A 72 0.76 -5.39 25.23
CA VAL A 72 1.16 -6.78 24.95
C VAL A 72 0.88 -7.68 26.16
N ALA A 73 1.07 -7.19 27.39
CA ALA A 73 0.70 -7.94 28.60
C ALA A 73 -0.82 -8.17 28.70
N LYS A 74 -1.64 -7.14 28.44
CA LYS A 74 -3.11 -7.29 28.39
C LYS A 74 -3.57 -8.15 27.23
N ALA A 75 -2.90 -8.07 26.07
CA ALA A 75 -3.21 -8.94 24.93
C ALA A 75 -2.83 -10.39 25.22
N ALA A 76 -1.71 -10.65 25.91
CA ALA A 76 -1.31 -11.98 26.36
C ALA A 76 -2.28 -12.55 27.40
N GLU A 77 -2.73 -11.73 28.36
CA GLU A 77 -3.74 -12.10 29.36
C GLU A 77 -5.09 -12.46 28.72
N LEU A 78 -5.48 -11.76 27.65
CA LEU A 78 -6.70 -12.07 26.88
C LEU A 78 -6.56 -13.27 25.94
N ASN A 79 -5.34 -13.62 25.53
CA ASN A 79 -5.06 -14.77 24.65
C ASN A 79 -4.60 -16.02 25.40
N ASP A 80 -4.62 -15.99 26.75
CA ASP A 80 -4.20 -17.11 27.58
C ASP A 80 -5.24 -18.25 27.50
N PRO A 81 -4.89 -19.43 26.95
CA PRO A 81 -5.85 -20.50 26.65
C PRO A 81 -6.45 -21.17 27.91
N VAL A 82 -5.97 -20.80 29.10
CA VAL A 82 -6.48 -21.25 30.41
C VAL A 82 -7.76 -20.51 30.80
N MET A 83 -7.93 -19.23 30.42
CA MET A 83 -9.15 -18.48 30.71
C MET A 83 -10.30 -18.79 29.75
N VAL A 84 -10.01 -19.20 28.52
CA VAL A 84 -11.01 -19.59 27.50
C VAL A 84 -11.52 -21.02 27.69
N ARG A 85 -10.84 -21.85 28.50
CA ARG A 85 -11.25 -23.23 28.82
C ARG A 85 -11.85 -23.40 30.21
N ARG A 86 -12.81 -22.54 30.61
CA ARG A 86 -13.77 -22.95 31.66
C ARG A 86 -14.78 -23.94 31.07
N ARG A 87 -14.41 -25.22 31.07
CA ARG A 87 -15.31 -26.33 30.70
C ARG A 87 -16.49 -26.36 31.68
N GLY A 88 -17.72 -26.36 31.16
CA GLY A 88 -18.91 -26.68 31.95
C GLY A 88 -18.79 -28.10 32.51
N ARG A 89 -19.14 -28.28 33.79
CA ARG A 89 -19.02 -29.56 34.50
C ARG A 89 -19.95 -30.59 33.86
N MET A 90 -19.38 -31.55 33.13
CA MET A 90 -20.08 -32.69 32.55
C MET A 90 -20.27 -33.75 33.63
N MET A 91 -21.52 -34.06 33.98
CA MET A 91 -21.85 -35.11 34.94
C MET A 91 -21.75 -36.47 34.25
N LEU A 92 -20.58 -37.09 34.34
CA LEU A 92 -20.37 -38.48 33.95
C LEU A 92 -20.71 -39.42 35.13
N PRO A 93 -21.18 -40.65 34.87
CA PRO A 93 -21.26 -41.71 35.87
C PRO A 93 -19.88 -41.96 36.51
N ALA A 94 -19.85 -42.22 37.81
CA ALA A 94 -18.60 -42.40 38.55
C ALA A 94 -17.76 -43.55 37.96
N PRO A 95 -16.44 -43.36 37.74
CA PRO A 95 -15.57 -44.37 37.21
C PRO A 95 -15.42 -45.52 38.22
N GLN A 96 -15.69 -46.75 37.78
CA GLN A 96 -15.48 -47.96 38.55
C GLN A 96 -14.03 -48.41 38.37
N VAL A 97 -13.13 -47.81 39.13
CA VAL A 97 -11.71 -48.19 39.19
C VAL A 97 -11.32 -48.07 40.66
N SER A 98 -10.86 -49.15 41.29
CA SER A 98 -10.49 -49.13 42.71
C SER A 98 -9.14 -48.41 42.90
N GLU A 99 -8.94 -47.77 44.07
CA GLU A 99 -7.70 -47.03 44.40
C GLU A 99 -6.42 -47.86 44.20
N THR A 100 -6.51 -49.19 44.27
CA THR A 100 -5.43 -50.13 44.03
C THR A 100 -4.90 -50.13 42.58
N GLU A 101 -5.77 -49.90 41.60
CA GLU A 101 -5.41 -49.86 40.18
C GLU A 101 -4.77 -48.51 39.83
N LEU A 102 -5.19 -47.44 40.51
CA LEU A 102 -4.59 -46.10 40.40
C LEU A 102 -3.16 -46.04 40.95
N GLU A 103 -2.87 -46.74 42.06
CA GLU A 103 -1.51 -46.83 42.60
C GLU A 103 -0.55 -47.63 41.68
N GLN A 104 -1.04 -48.65 40.97
CA GLN A 104 -0.23 -49.41 40.01
C GLN A 104 0.07 -48.59 38.74
N ILE A 105 -0.88 -47.80 38.26
CA ILE A 105 -0.68 -46.91 37.10
C ILE A 105 0.25 -45.74 37.46
N ALA A 106 0.16 -45.20 38.69
CA ALA A 106 1.06 -44.16 39.16
C ALA A 106 2.51 -44.67 39.32
N ARG A 107 2.71 -45.91 39.79
CA ARG A 107 4.04 -46.53 39.88
C ARG A 107 4.65 -46.84 38.50
N MET A 108 3.84 -47.28 37.53
CA MET A 108 4.32 -47.51 36.16
C MET A 108 4.68 -46.21 35.42
N SER A 109 4.01 -45.09 35.74
CA SER A 109 4.25 -43.81 35.07
C SER A 109 5.50 -43.07 35.57
N THR A 110 6.07 -43.46 36.71
CA THR A 110 7.27 -42.82 37.27
C THR A 110 8.59 -43.50 36.87
N GLU A 111 8.54 -44.66 36.19
CA GLU A 111 9.72 -45.45 35.84
C GLU A 111 10.09 -45.43 34.34
N ALA A 112 9.33 -44.75 33.48
CA ALA A 112 9.64 -44.62 32.05
C ALA A 112 9.75 -43.14 31.66
N LEU A 113 10.98 -42.71 31.29
CA LEU A 113 11.39 -41.40 30.75
C LEU A 113 12.04 -40.41 31.74
N LEU A 114 13.12 -40.83 32.40
CA LEU A 114 14.16 -39.90 32.83
C LEU A 114 15.50 -40.34 32.22
N ASP A 115 15.81 -39.79 31.05
CA ASP A 115 17.18 -39.76 30.51
C ASP A 115 18.00 -38.78 31.34
N GLU A 116 19.13 -39.26 31.84
CA GLU A 116 19.99 -38.66 32.87
C GLU A 116 21.07 -37.71 32.30
N GLU A 117 20.92 -37.23 31.05
CA GLU A 117 22.01 -36.57 30.31
C GLU A 117 21.74 -35.11 29.86
N MET A 118 20.63 -34.49 30.27
CA MET A 118 20.32 -33.07 29.97
C MET A 118 20.10 -32.20 31.21
N MET A 119 20.78 -32.50 32.32
CA MET A 119 20.68 -31.70 33.55
C MET A 119 22.06 -31.31 34.11
N GLU A 120 22.90 -30.73 33.27
CA GLU A 120 24.07 -29.97 33.70
C GLU A 120 24.06 -28.59 33.02
N GLY A 121 23.38 -27.64 33.65
CA GLY A 121 23.16 -26.31 33.08
C GLY A 121 22.46 -25.35 34.04
N ALA A 122 23.15 -25.01 35.14
CA ALA A 122 22.91 -23.86 36.02
C ALA A 122 21.55 -23.78 36.78
N GLY A 123 21.57 -24.17 38.05
CA GLY A 123 20.62 -23.67 39.06
C GLY A 123 20.07 -24.72 40.02
N GLY A 124 20.94 -25.27 40.88
CA GLY A 124 20.54 -26.19 41.94
C GLY A 124 19.73 -25.53 43.06
N ASP A 125 18.81 -26.32 43.61
CA ASP A 125 18.32 -26.40 45.01
C ASP A 125 17.76 -25.15 45.72
N ALA A 126 17.92 -23.94 45.18
CA ALA A 126 17.51 -22.68 45.83
C ALA A 126 16.11 -22.18 45.42
N THR A 127 15.53 -22.69 44.33
CA THR A 127 14.25 -22.20 43.77
C THR A 127 13.03 -23.02 44.22
N ARG A 128 13.24 -24.17 44.87
CA ARG A 128 12.14 -25.05 45.34
C ARG A 128 11.45 -24.53 46.62
N GLY A 129 12.11 -23.64 47.37
CA GLY A 129 11.59 -23.00 48.59
C GLY A 129 10.80 -21.70 48.37
N LEU A 130 10.63 -21.25 47.12
CA LEU A 130 9.94 -19.99 46.79
C LEU A 130 8.52 -20.17 46.23
N LEU A 131 8.05 -21.42 46.08
CA LEU A 131 6.62 -21.70 45.87
C LEU A 131 5.90 -21.75 47.22
N GLY A 132 5.62 -20.56 47.76
CA GLY A 132 4.79 -20.37 48.93
C GLY A 132 3.37 -20.87 48.70
N GLN A 133 2.92 -21.75 49.58
CA GLN A 133 1.53 -22.16 49.74
C GLN A 133 0.73 -21.00 50.36
N TYR A 134 -0.32 -20.54 49.69
CA TYR A 134 -1.37 -19.74 50.33
C TYR A 134 -2.72 -20.38 50.05
N GLY A 135 -3.32 -20.88 51.13
CA GLY A 135 -4.69 -21.37 51.18
C GLY A 135 -5.73 -20.24 51.18
N PRO A 136 -7.01 -20.58 51.05
CA PRO A 136 -8.10 -19.62 50.87
C PRO A 136 -8.60 -19.09 52.22
N THR A 137 -8.93 -17.80 52.29
CA THR A 137 -9.71 -17.21 53.41
C THR A 137 -10.38 -15.89 52.96
N PRO A 138 -11.42 -15.39 53.65
CA PRO A 138 -12.76 -15.27 53.11
C PRO A 138 -13.22 -13.81 52.87
N ALA A 139 -14.36 -13.68 52.19
CA ALA A 139 -15.08 -12.43 51.99
C ALA A 139 -15.57 -11.81 53.32
N ARG A 140 -15.55 -10.46 53.43
CA ARG A 140 -16.75 -9.58 53.47
C ARG A 140 -16.42 -8.11 53.82
N PHE A 141 -17.28 -7.24 53.27
CA PHE A 141 -17.67 -5.86 53.65
C PHE A 141 -17.13 -4.65 52.84
N ALA A 142 -18.05 -4.19 51.96
CA ALA A 142 -18.63 -2.84 51.94
C ALA A 142 -17.82 -1.65 51.40
N SER A 143 -18.17 -1.19 50.19
CA SER A 143 -19.14 -0.10 50.00
C SER A 143 -19.32 0.20 48.51
N ALA A 144 -20.58 0.19 48.07
CA ALA A 144 -20.98 0.52 46.72
C ALA A 144 -21.21 2.04 46.60
N LEU A 145 -20.51 2.69 45.68
CA LEU A 145 -20.96 3.97 45.11
C LEU A 145 -21.59 3.69 43.73
N PRO A 146 -22.74 4.32 43.41
CA PRO A 146 -23.50 4.02 42.20
C PRO A 146 -22.87 4.72 40.99
N THR A 147 -22.31 3.94 40.07
CA THR A 147 -21.99 4.41 38.72
C THR A 147 -23.22 4.21 37.81
N PRO A 148 -23.49 5.16 36.90
CA PRO A 148 -24.75 5.20 36.15
C PRO A 148 -24.91 3.99 35.22
N VAL A 149 -26.15 3.50 35.18
CA VAL A 149 -26.64 2.42 34.32
C VAL A 149 -26.10 2.57 32.91
N ARG A 150 -25.12 1.74 32.56
CA ARG A 150 -24.76 1.49 31.17
C ARG A 150 -25.92 0.73 30.53
N THR A 151 -26.36 1.22 29.38
CA THR A 151 -27.15 0.48 28.40
C THR A 151 -26.65 -0.96 28.32
N ALA A 152 -27.55 -1.94 28.40
CA ALA A 152 -27.20 -3.34 28.16
C ALA A 152 -26.40 -3.43 26.85
N PRO A 153 -25.27 -4.17 26.81
CA PRO A 153 -24.54 -4.33 25.57
C PRO A 153 -25.49 -5.00 24.57
N SER A 154 -25.91 -4.27 23.54
CA SER A 154 -26.50 -4.91 22.38
C SER A 154 -25.41 -5.81 21.82
N GLY A 155 -25.57 -7.14 21.97
CA GLY A 155 -24.62 -8.09 21.42
C GLY A 155 -24.34 -7.80 19.95
N ASP A 156 -23.11 -8.04 19.51
CA ASP A 156 -22.70 -7.80 18.13
C ASP A 156 -23.67 -8.49 17.17
N ARG A 157 -24.47 -7.70 16.46
CA ARG A 157 -25.53 -8.18 15.57
C ARG A 157 -24.98 -9.08 14.46
N ILE A 158 -23.78 -8.76 14.00
CA ILE A 158 -23.02 -9.54 13.01
C ILE A 158 -22.62 -10.90 13.59
N LEU A 159 -22.22 -10.94 14.87
CA LEU A 159 -21.84 -12.18 15.54
C LEU A 159 -23.06 -13.08 15.80
N MET A 160 -24.20 -12.47 16.14
CA MET A 160 -25.48 -13.17 16.32
C MET A 160 -26.02 -13.73 14.99
N GLU A 161 -25.86 -13.00 13.88
CA GLU A 161 -26.17 -13.49 12.53
C GLU A 161 -25.21 -14.60 12.09
N ALA A 162 -23.91 -14.44 12.33
CA ALA A 162 -22.92 -15.48 12.02
C ALA A 162 -23.21 -16.78 12.78
N GLN A 163 -23.68 -16.69 14.02
CA GLN A 163 -24.16 -17.84 14.78
C GLN A 163 -25.43 -18.46 14.18
N ASN A 164 -26.40 -17.65 13.76
CA ASN A 164 -27.60 -18.15 13.06
C ASN A 164 -27.24 -18.85 11.73
N LEU A 165 -26.31 -18.28 10.97
CA LEU A 165 -25.83 -18.84 9.70
C LEU A 165 -25.08 -20.16 9.93
N ALA A 166 -24.23 -20.24 10.96
CA ALA A 166 -23.56 -21.48 11.34
C ALA A 166 -24.56 -22.57 11.76
N LYS A 167 -25.63 -22.21 12.49
CA LYS A 167 -26.71 -23.15 12.83
C LYS A 167 -27.46 -23.65 11.58
N LEU A 168 -27.64 -22.81 10.57
CA LEU A 168 -28.31 -23.17 9.31
C LEU A 168 -27.41 -23.98 8.36
N GLN A 169 -26.09 -23.70 8.32
CA GLN A 169 -25.14 -24.43 7.48
C GLN A 169 -25.00 -25.91 7.89
N ASN A 170 -25.20 -26.20 9.17
CA ASN A 170 -25.09 -27.56 9.70
C ASN A 170 -26.37 -28.41 9.47
N LEU A 171 -27.41 -27.87 8.84
CA LEU A 171 -28.64 -28.59 8.54
C LEU A 171 -28.68 -29.02 7.08
N THR A 172 -28.99 -30.30 6.86
CA THR A 172 -29.28 -30.83 5.54
C THR A 172 -30.68 -30.40 5.11
N THR A 173 -30.84 -30.19 3.80
CA THR A 173 -31.99 -29.53 3.16
C THR A 173 -33.37 -29.99 3.67
N PRO A 174 -34.38 -29.09 3.71
CA PRO A 174 -35.67 -29.30 4.38
C PRO A 174 -36.55 -30.44 3.83
N LEU A 175 -36.12 -31.17 2.80
CA LEU A 175 -36.82 -32.32 2.25
C LEU A 175 -36.69 -33.59 3.12
N MET A 176 -35.70 -33.65 4.03
CA MET A 176 -35.50 -34.81 4.92
C MET A 176 -36.39 -34.82 6.17
N GLY A 177 -37.07 -33.71 6.49
CA GLY A 177 -37.96 -33.60 7.66
C GLY A 177 -37.23 -33.67 9.01
N GLY A 178 -37.34 -32.61 9.81
CA GLY A 178 -36.75 -32.52 11.16
C GLY A 178 -37.18 -31.24 11.89
N GLU A 179 -36.91 -31.17 13.20
CA GLU A 179 -37.17 -29.97 14.00
C GLU A 179 -36.21 -28.83 13.61
N ASN A 180 -36.77 -27.64 13.37
CA ASN A 180 -36.00 -26.46 13.00
C ASN A 180 -35.29 -25.86 14.23
N PRO A 181 -34.06 -25.33 14.07
CA PRO A 181 -33.30 -24.75 15.17
C PRO A 181 -33.89 -23.40 15.59
N ASP A 182 -33.89 -23.13 16.89
CA ASP A 182 -34.25 -21.82 17.42
C ASP A 182 -33.22 -20.77 17.02
N LEU A 183 -33.65 -19.87 16.14
CA LEU A 183 -32.87 -18.75 15.64
C LEU A 183 -33.06 -17.52 16.53
N ASN A 184 -31.96 -16.81 16.74
CA ASN A 184 -31.96 -15.54 17.45
C ASN A 184 -32.66 -14.46 16.62
N PRO A 185 -33.50 -13.58 17.20
CA PRO A 185 -34.21 -12.54 16.45
C PRO A 185 -33.19 -11.54 15.88
N SER A 186 -33.12 -11.43 14.56
CA SER A 186 -32.20 -10.53 13.85
C SER A 186 -32.96 -9.63 12.87
N ASP A 187 -32.61 -8.35 12.83
CA ASP A 187 -33.27 -7.32 12.00
C ASP A 187 -32.70 -7.22 10.56
N PHE A 188 -32.03 -8.28 10.08
CA PHE A 188 -31.42 -8.37 8.75
C PHE A 188 -32.44 -8.83 7.69
N SER A 189 -33.47 -8.01 7.44
CA SER A 189 -34.46 -8.29 6.37
C SER A 189 -33.98 -7.87 4.96
N GLY A 190 -32.72 -7.41 4.81
CA GLY A 190 -32.17 -6.89 3.55
C GLY A 190 -30.66 -6.73 3.58
N VAL A 191 -30.06 -6.34 2.43
CA VAL A 191 -28.60 -6.28 2.19
C VAL A 191 -27.88 -5.23 3.07
N THR A 192 -28.60 -4.30 3.67
CA THR A 192 -28.05 -3.35 4.65
C THR A 192 -28.85 -3.42 5.95
N PRO A 193 -28.19 -3.48 7.13
CA PRO A 193 -28.90 -3.50 8.41
C PRO A 193 -29.69 -2.21 8.59
N ARG A 194 -30.93 -2.32 9.08
CA ARG A 194 -31.74 -1.12 9.40
C ARG A 194 -31.06 -0.31 10.51
N PRO A 195 -30.81 1.00 10.31
CA PRO A 195 -30.25 1.84 11.36
C PRO A 195 -31.29 2.06 12.46
N THR A 196 -30.99 1.58 13.68
CA THR A 196 -31.78 1.89 14.88
C THR A 196 -31.22 3.16 15.50
N VAL A 197 -31.98 4.25 15.50
CA VAL A 197 -31.61 5.52 16.14
C VAL A 197 -31.62 5.30 17.66
N ALA A 198 -30.44 5.36 18.30
CA ALA A 198 -30.33 5.32 19.75
C ALA A 198 -30.90 6.63 20.33
N ALA A 199 -32.07 6.58 20.95
CA ALA A 199 -32.65 7.71 21.66
C ALA A 199 -31.85 7.95 22.95
N THR A 200 -31.22 9.13 23.07
CA THR A 200 -30.56 9.57 24.31
C THR A 200 -31.61 9.83 25.40
N PRO A 201 -31.55 9.20 26.59
CA PRO A 201 -32.51 9.48 27.64
C PRO A 201 -32.28 10.87 28.25
N ASN A 202 -33.37 11.62 28.37
CA ASN A 202 -33.44 12.95 28.96
C ASN A 202 -33.08 12.91 30.47
N PRO A 203 -32.04 13.61 30.96
CA PRO A 203 -31.54 13.50 32.32
C PRO A 203 -32.42 14.18 33.41
N LEU A 204 -33.58 14.76 33.06
CA LEU A 204 -34.44 15.47 34.02
C LEU A 204 -35.62 14.66 34.58
N ALA A 205 -35.74 13.37 34.26
CA ALA A 205 -36.86 12.53 34.72
C ALA A 205 -36.57 11.65 35.97
N VAL A 206 -35.40 11.78 36.62
CA VAL A 206 -34.97 10.88 37.72
C VAL A 206 -35.39 11.36 39.12
N ALA A 207 -36.13 12.47 39.23
CA ALA A 207 -36.60 12.99 40.50
C ALA A 207 -38.08 12.69 40.77
N MET A 208 -38.52 11.42 40.71
CA MET A 208 -39.69 10.95 41.48
C MET A 208 -39.50 9.47 41.87
N THR A 209 -39.51 9.24 43.17
CA THR A 209 -39.35 7.95 43.88
C THR A 209 -40.62 7.08 43.84
N PRO A 210 -40.55 5.79 44.24
CA PRO A 210 -41.25 4.67 43.60
C PRO A 210 -42.43 4.08 44.41
N GLY A 211 -43.26 3.23 43.78
CA GLY A 211 -44.27 2.45 44.49
C GLY A 211 -44.91 1.28 43.71
N ALA A 212 -44.65 0.06 44.21
CA ALA A 212 -45.52 -1.13 44.30
C ALA A 212 -46.13 -1.82 43.05
N GLY A 213 -45.73 -3.08 42.84
CA GLY A 213 -46.57 -4.25 43.18
C GLY A 213 -47.65 -4.76 42.19
N ALA A 214 -47.38 -5.96 41.64
CA ALA A 214 -48.29 -7.09 41.43
C ALA A 214 -49.51 -7.00 40.47
N GLY A 215 -49.79 -8.12 39.79
CA GLY A 215 -51.17 -8.52 39.47
C GLY A 215 -51.43 -8.96 38.03
N ALA A 216 -51.77 -10.24 37.89
CA ALA A 216 -52.23 -10.88 36.67
C ALA A 216 -53.71 -10.59 36.34
N ALA A 217 -54.06 -10.89 35.08
CA ALA A 217 -55.37 -11.30 34.55
C ALA A 217 -56.47 -10.25 34.31
N GLY A 218 -57.08 -10.34 33.12
CA GLY A 218 -58.53 -10.28 33.00
C GLY A 218 -59.15 -9.32 31.97
N MET A 219 -59.70 -9.91 30.90
CA MET A 219 -61.00 -9.61 30.27
C MET A 219 -61.24 -8.30 29.46
N SER A 220 -61.32 -8.52 28.13
CA SER A 220 -62.46 -8.28 27.19
C SER A 220 -63.31 -7.00 27.24
N VAL A 221 -63.52 -6.38 26.05
CA VAL A 221 -64.79 -6.09 25.33
C VAL A 221 -64.37 -5.52 23.95
N ARG A 222 -64.56 -6.14 22.76
CA ARG A 222 -65.75 -6.41 21.90
C ARG A 222 -66.58 -5.18 21.42
N ARG A 223 -66.41 -4.83 20.13
CA ARG A 223 -67.44 -4.59 19.08
C ARG A 223 -66.67 -4.19 17.81
N GLY A 224 -66.72 -4.90 16.68
CA GLY A 224 -67.87 -5.25 15.82
C GLY A 224 -67.69 -4.48 14.49
N ALA A 225 -67.94 -4.97 13.28
CA ALA A 225 -68.52 -6.22 12.79
C ALA A 225 -68.34 -6.30 11.26
N ALA A 226 -68.53 -7.52 10.74
CA ALA A 226 -68.93 -7.97 9.38
C ALA A 226 -68.01 -7.65 8.17
N GLY A 227 -67.70 -8.59 7.28
CA GLY A 227 -68.10 -10.00 7.14
C GLY A 227 -67.74 -10.53 5.74
N THR A 228 -67.23 -11.77 5.72
CA THR A 228 -67.49 -12.90 4.76
C THR A 228 -67.61 -12.65 3.25
N ALA A 229 -67.19 -13.53 2.32
CA ALA A 229 -66.37 -14.74 2.23
C ALA A 229 -66.52 -15.27 0.76
N ILE A 230 -65.74 -16.31 0.40
CA ILE A 230 -66.02 -17.41 -0.57
C ILE A 230 -65.30 -17.40 -1.95
N ALA A 231 -64.31 -18.31 -2.03
CA ALA A 231 -64.01 -19.39 -3.00
C ALA A 231 -63.69 -19.17 -4.51
N GLY A 232 -62.68 -19.94 -4.96
CA GLY A 232 -62.73 -20.70 -6.24
C GLY A 232 -61.59 -20.47 -7.26
N VAL A 233 -60.68 -21.43 -7.38
CA VAL A 233 -59.78 -21.69 -8.56
C VAL A 233 -60.59 -22.40 -9.68
N PRO A 234 -60.12 -22.69 -10.93
CA PRO A 234 -58.89 -22.34 -11.68
C PRO A 234 -59.14 -22.00 -13.20
N SER A 235 -58.03 -21.89 -13.97
CA SER A 235 -57.88 -22.35 -15.38
C SER A 235 -57.76 -21.33 -16.54
N THR A 236 -56.69 -21.54 -17.32
CA THR A 236 -56.45 -21.23 -18.76
C THR A 236 -57.55 -21.86 -19.67
N PRO A 237 -57.68 -21.61 -21.00
CA PRO A 237 -56.62 -21.34 -21.99
C PRO A 237 -56.91 -20.41 -23.21
N SER A 238 -55.81 -20.19 -23.94
CA SER A 238 -55.56 -19.82 -25.35
C SER A 238 -56.68 -19.92 -26.41
N VAL A 239 -56.63 -19.08 -27.46
CA VAL A 239 -56.51 -19.44 -28.91
C VAL A 239 -56.60 -18.19 -29.81
N ALA A 240 -55.66 -18.06 -30.77
CA ALA A 240 -55.85 -17.76 -32.21
C ALA A 240 -54.68 -16.92 -32.81
N GLY A 241 -54.07 -17.43 -33.88
CA GLY A 241 -52.82 -16.93 -34.47
C GLY A 241 -52.95 -16.11 -35.76
N THR A 242 -51.93 -15.24 -35.94
CA THR A 242 -51.12 -14.90 -37.15
C THR A 242 -51.76 -14.34 -38.44
N PRO A 243 -51.04 -13.61 -39.34
CA PRO A 243 -49.56 -13.45 -39.45
C PRO A 243 -48.99 -12.03 -39.78
N LEU A 244 -47.64 -11.99 -39.86
CA LEU A 244 -46.71 -11.13 -40.67
C LEU A 244 -45.87 -9.99 -40.00
N ARG A 245 -44.60 -10.33 -39.68
CA ARG A 245 -43.28 -9.76 -40.15
C ARG A 245 -43.15 -8.23 -40.26
N GLY A 246 -42.21 -7.47 -39.67
CA GLY A 246 -40.89 -7.59 -38.98
C GLY A 246 -40.19 -6.20 -39.13
N PRO A 247 -38.92 -5.93 -38.74
CA PRO A 247 -38.02 -6.54 -37.74
C PRO A 247 -37.47 -5.52 -36.69
N GLY A 248 -36.87 -6.02 -35.61
CA GLY A 248 -35.81 -5.29 -34.86
C GLY A 248 -36.09 -4.92 -33.40
N ALA A 249 -36.05 -5.93 -32.54
CA ALA A 249 -36.18 -5.92 -31.07
C ALA A 249 -34.97 -5.30 -30.32
N PRO A 250 -34.82 -5.45 -28.98
CA PRO A 250 -35.75 -5.48 -27.82
C PRO A 250 -35.27 -4.49 -26.72
N GLY A 251 -35.92 -4.18 -25.60
CA GLY A 251 -37.08 -4.71 -24.88
C GLY A 251 -37.02 -4.21 -23.41
N ALA A 252 -38.20 -3.84 -22.89
CA ALA A 252 -38.68 -3.72 -21.50
C ALA A 252 -37.67 -3.49 -20.34
N GLY A 253 -37.83 -2.52 -19.42
CA GLY A 253 -39.06 -1.98 -18.85
C GLY A 253 -39.29 -2.58 -17.44
N ILE A 254 -38.89 -1.86 -16.40
CA ILE A 254 -39.17 -2.19 -14.98
C ILE A 254 -39.82 -0.97 -14.30
N PRO A 255 -41.00 -1.10 -13.66
CA PRO A 255 -41.68 -0.02 -12.96
C PRO A 255 -41.49 -0.08 -11.44
N GLY A 256 -41.39 1.11 -10.79
CA GLY A 256 -41.75 1.29 -9.38
C GLY A 256 -40.80 2.15 -8.54
N ALA A 257 -40.89 3.49 -8.62
CA ALA A 257 -40.33 4.38 -7.60
C ALA A 257 -41.18 5.66 -7.46
N THR A 258 -41.83 5.82 -6.30
CA THR A 258 -42.46 7.06 -5.78
C THR A 258 -42.65 6.90 -4.25
N PRO A 259 -42.82 7.95 -3.39
CA PRO A 259 -42.84 9.41 -3.64
C PRO A 259 -42.15 10.32 -2.56
N MET A 260 -42.06 11.62 -2.88
CA MET A 260 -42.15 12.85 -2.03
C MET A 260 -40.91 13.71 -1.63
N ARG A 261 -41.00 14.99 -2.06
CA ARG A 261 -40.61 16.29 -1.42
C ARG A 261 -39.11 16.66 -1.38
N THR A 262 -38.61 17.85 -1.76
CA THR A 262 -39.08 19.12 -2.40
C THR A 262 -37.82 19.80 -2.97
N PRO A 263 -37.79 20.37 -4.20
CA PRO A 263 -36.74 21.29 -4.63
C PRO A 263 -37.18 22.75 -4.40
N ILE A 264 -36.20 23.66 -4.30
CA ILE A 264 -36.27 25.14 -4.29
C ILE A 264 -35.85 25.76 -2.94
N ARG A 265 -34.56 26.16 -2.90
CA ARG A 265 -33.93 27.36 -2.30
C ARG A 265 -32.61 27.04 -1.59
N ASP A 266 -31.50 27.51 -2.18
CA ASP A 266 -30.59 28.45 -1.51
C ASP A 266 -29.50 28.92 -2.50
N GLU A 267 -29.70 30.07 -3.16
CA GLU A 267 -28.68 30.73 -4.01
C GLU A 267 -27.86 31.78 -3.22
N LEU A 268 -27.92 31.76 -1.89
CA LEU A 268 -27.23 32.73 -1.02
C LEU A 268 -26.39 32.09 0.09
N GLY A 269 -25.97 30.84 -0.07
CA GLY A 269 -24.89 30.24 0.72
C GLY A 269 -25.08 30.34 2.24
N LEU A 270 -26.31 30.12 2.74
CA LEU A 270 -26.64 30.27 4.16
C LEU A 270 -26.67 28.95 4.93
N ASN A 271 -26.41 27.82 4.27
CA ASN A 271 -26.28 26.50 4.89
C ASN A 271 -24.95 25.80 4.55
N ASP A 272 -23.84 26.54 4.52
CA ASP A 272 -22.52 25.91 4.55
C ASP A 272 -22.35 25.20 5.90
N ALA A 273 -22.21 23.87 5.83
CA ALA A 273 -21.89 22.97 6.95
C ALA A 273 -20.49 23.22 7.56
N ASP A 274 -19.87 24.35 7.23
CA ASP A 274 -18.57 24.81 7.71
C ASP A 274 -18.70 25.80 8.89
N SER A 275 -19.90 26.35 9.14
CA SER A 275 -20.13 27.24 10.29
C SER A 275 -20.34 26.49 11.62
N LEU A 276 -20.31 25.15 11.61
CA LEU A 276 -20.34 24.28 12.80
C LEU A 276 -19.08 23.39 12.90
N ALA A 277 -17.97 23.80 12.28
CA ALA A 277 -16.69 23.08 12.33
C ALA A 277 -15.66 23.73 13.28
N THR A 278 -16.09 24.58 14.21
CA THR A 278 -15.21 25.26 15.20
C THR A 278 -14.77 24.34 16.35
N TYR A 279 -15.22 23.08 16.41
CA TYR A 279 -14.75 22.10 17.38
C TYR A 279 -14.13 20.90 16.68
N GLY A 280 -12.80 20.81 16.79
CA GLY A 280 -11.92 19.96 15.99
C GLY A 280 -12.30 18.48 15.95
N MET A 281 -12.48 18.00 14.72
CA MET A 281 -12.28 16.61 14.28
C MET A 281 -11.81 16.65 12.81
N PRO A 282 -10.62 16.14 12.46
CA PRO A 282 -10.17 16.10 11.07
C PRO A 282 -10.76 14.87 10.37
N THR A 283 -11.62 15.09 9.36
CA THR A 283 -12.05 14.03 8.45
C THR A 283 -11.42 14.22 7.07
N ASP A 284 -10.96 13.11 6.49
CA ASP A 284 -10.16 13.02 5.26
C ASP A 284 -10.91 13.45 3.98
N ASN A 285 -11.15 14.76 3.78
CA ASN A 285 -11.85 15.28 2.59
C ASN A 285 -10.99 16.11 1.62
N ARG A 286 -9.65 16.11 1.77
CA ARG A 286 -8.76 16.87 0.86
C ARG A 286 -8.78 16.37 -0.59
N ARG A 287 -8.97 15.05 -0.78
CA ARG A 287 -9.06 14.43 -2.11
C ARG A 287 -10.44 14.64 -2.76
N ALA A 288 -11.50 14.70 -1.94
CA ALA A 288 -12.85 14.99 -2.40
C ALA A 288 -13.02 16.46 -2.81
N GLU A 289 -12.45 17.38 -2.03
CA GLU A 289 -12.32 18.81 -2.37
C GLU A 289 -11.59 19.04 -3.71
N GLN A 290 -10.43 18.40 -3.89
CA GLN A 290 -9.67 18.51 -5.15
C GLN A 290 -10.41 17.92 -6.35
N ALA A 291 -11.14 16.81 -6.17
CA ALA A 291 -11.96 16.24 -7.22
C ALA A 291 -13.15 17.15 -7.59
N ARG A 292 -13.80 17.79 -6.60
CA ARG A 292 -14.85 18.80 -6.84
C ARG A 292 -14.32 20.01 -7.61
N LEU A 293 -13.18 20.56 -7.22
CA LEU A 293 -12.56 21.70 -7.92
C LEU A 293 -12.12 21.34 -9.34
N ALA A 294 -11.67 20.10 -9.56
CA ALA A 294 -11.33 19.61 -10.89
C ALA A 294 -12.59 19.44 -11.77
N ALA A 295 -13.69 18.93 -11.21
CA ALA A 295 -14.97 18.81 -11.90
C ALA A 295 -15.52 20.19 -12.31
N LEU A 296 -15.50 21.16 -11.39
CA LEU A 296 -15.94 22.53 -11.65
C LEU A 296 -15.13 23.21 -12.75
N ARG A 297 -13.81 22.99 -12.79
CA ARG A 297 -12.94 23.49 -13.87
C ARG A 297 -13.24 22.81 -15.21
N SER A 298 -13.55 21.52 -15.21
CA SER A 298 -13.92 20.83 -16.45
C SER A 298 -15.28 21.29 -16.99
N GLU A 299 -16.22 21.61 -16.11
CA GLU A 299 -17.54 22.15 -16.45
C GLU A 299 -17.45 23.56 -17.04
N VAL A 300 -16.66 24.46 -16.43
CA VAL A 300 -16.40 25.79 -16.98
C VAL A 300 -15.70 25.71 -18.33
N ARG A 301 -14.73 24.79 -18.48
CA ARG A 301 -14.05 24.59 -19.77
C ARG A 301 -15.01 24.06 -20.83
N ALA A 302 -15.89 23.13 -20.49
CA ALA A 302 -16.91 22.62 -21.40
C ALA A 302 -17.90 23.73 -21.83
N GLY A 303 -18.35 24.55 -20.88
CA GLY A 303 -19.24 25.69 -21.15
C GLY A 303 -18.59 26.82 -21.96
N LEU A 304 -17.29 27.04 -21.81
CA LEU A 304 -16.55 27.98 -22.66
C LEU A 304 -16.27 27.41 -24.04
N SER A 305 -16.09 26.08 -24.16
CA SER A 305 -15.88 25.41 -25.45
C SER A 305 -17.15 25.23 -26.28
N SER A 306 -18.32 25.33 -25.66
CA SER A 306 -19.62 25.27 -26.36
C SER A 306 -20.10 26.62 -26.88
N LEU A 307 -19.33 27.69 -26.64
CA LEU A 307 -19.62 29.00 -27.21
C LEU A 307 -19.34 28.97 -28.73
N PRO A 308 -20.31 29.36 -29.57
CA PRO A 308 -20.10 29.49 -31.01
C PRO A 308 -18.94 30.45 -31.30
N ALA A 309 -18.14 30.15 -32.33
CA ALA A 309 -17.08 31.04 -32.76
C ALA A 309 -17.65 32.45 -33.02
N PRO A 310 -16.98 33.52 -32.56
CA PRO A 310 -17.52 34.88 -32.62
C PRO A 310 -17.78 35.28 -34.09
N GLN A 311 -19.06 35.50 -34.44
CA GLN A 311 -19.50 35.87 -35.80
C GLN A 311 -19.57 37.38 -36.05
N ASN A 312 -18.90 38.19 -35.24
CA ASN A 312 -18.88 39.63 -35.48
C ASN A 312 -17.68 40.01 -36.36
N GLU A 313 -17.83 39.79 -37.67
CA GLU A 313 -16.97 40.41 -38.68
C GLU A 313 -17.30 41.92 -38.74
N TYR A 314 -16.60 42.72 -37.93
CA TYR A 314 -16.62 44.16 -38.11
C TYR A 314 -15.74 44.50 -39.32
N GLN A 315 -16.37 44.90 -40.42
CA GLN A 315 -15.67 45.52 -41.55
C GLN A 315 -15.15 46.90 -41.07
N LEU A 316 -13.89 46.95 -40.65
CA LEU A 316 -13.19 48.20 -40.42
C LEU A 316 -13.03 48.90 -41.78
N VAL A 317 -13.98 49.77 -42.10
CA VAL A 317 -13.76 50.81 -43.11
C VAL A 317 -12.80 51.80 -42.47
N ALA A 318 -11.50 51.61 -42.74
CA ALA A 318 -10.47 52.58 -42.40
C ALA A 318 -10.79 53.89 -43.16
N PRO A 319 -11.04 55.01 -42.46
CA PRO A 319 -11.10 56.30 -43.12
C PRO A 319 -9.74 56.61 -43.73
N GLU A 320 -9.69 56.91 -45.02
CA GLU A 320 -8.48 57.41 -45.69
C GLU A 320 -8.06 58.73 -45.00
N LEU A 321 -7.07 58.62 -44.12
CA LEU A 321 -6.35 59.76 -43.59
C LEU A 321 -5.25 60.16 -44.59
N PRO A 322 -5.00 61.47 -44.79
CA PRO A 322 -4.06 61.97 -45.78
C PRO A 322 -2.68 61.34 -45.63
N GLU A 323 -2.12 60.91 -46.76
CA GLU A 323 -0.73 60.49 -46.92
C GLU A 323 0.20 61.65 -46.53
N ASP A 324 0.68 61.66 -45.28
CA ASP A 324 1.90 62.39 -44.87
C ASP A 324 2.30 62.00 -43.43
N ALA A 325 2.83 60.77 -43.26
CA ALA A 325 3.78 60.39 -42.22
C ALA A 325 4.12 58.89 -42.36
N MET A 326 4.97 58.56 -43.34
CA MET A 326 5.67 57.28 -43.34
C MET A 326 6.65 57.22 -42.15
N ASP A 327 6.80 56.00 -41.62
CA ASP A 327 7.89 55.50 -40.78
C ASP A 327 7.83 55.76 -39.27
N ALA A 328 7.04 54.94 -38.58
CA ALA A 328 7.44 54.38 -37.29
C ALA A 328 6.86 52.97 -37.16
N GLU A 329 7.69 51.95 -37.35
CA GLU A 329 7.42 50.58 -36.91
C GLU A 329 7.21 50.59 -35.39
N GLY A 330 5.97 50.80 -34.96
CA GLY A 330 5.55 50.63 -33.58
C GLY A 330 5.61 49.14 -33.27
N ALA A 331 6.57 48.75 -32.44
CA ALA A 331 6.69 47.42 -31.88
C ALA A 331 5.31 46.92 -31.45
N LEU A 332 4.82 45.86 -32.11
CA LEU A 332 3.67 45.09 -31.64
C LEU A 332 3.93 44.77 -30.17
N GLU A 333 3.03 45.18 -29.27
CA GLU A 333 3.12 44.82 -27.86
C GLU A 333 3.10 43.30 -27.77
N GLU A 334 4.28 42.71 -27.57
CA GLU A 334 4.46 41.26 -27.44
C GLU A 334 3.48 40.71 -26.41
N ASP A 335 2.71 39.69 -26.78
CA ASP A 335 1.78 39.03 -25.89
C ASP A 335 2.51 38.56 -24.61
N ALA A 336 1.80 38.50 -23.48
CA ALA A 336 2.40 38.10 -22.20
C ALA A 336 3.06 36.69 -22.22
N ALA A 337 2.76 35.87 -23.23
CA ALA A 337 3.43 34.60 -23.51
C ALA A 337 4.80 34.79 -24.17
N ASP A 338 4.95 35.76 -25.07
CA ASP A 338 6.17 36.04 -25.83
C ASP A 338 7.23 36.71 -24.95
N ILE A 339 6.83 37.64 -24.07
CA ILE A 339 7.74 38.24 -23.07
C ILE A 339 8.30 37.15 -22.13
N LYS A 340 7.45 36.20 -21.72
CA LYS A 340 7.87 35.06 -20.89
C LYS A 340 8.79 34.11 -21.66
N ALA A 341 8.48 33.84 -22.92
CA ALA A 341 9.31 32.99 -23.78
C ALA A 341 10.69 33.62 -24.02
N ARG A 342 10.76 34.92 -24.31
CA ARG A 342 12.02 35.65 -24.47
C ARG A 342 12.83 35.65 -23.18
N ARG A 343 12.20 35.97 -22.04
CA ARG A 343 12.86 35.94 -20.73
C ARG A 343 13.38 34.54 -20.39
N LEU A 344 12.61 33.50 -20.66
CA LEU A 344 13.04 32.11 -20.45
C LEU A 344 14.22 31.75 -21.35
N ARG A 345 14.23 32.20 -22.61
CA ARG A 345 15.35 32.02 -23.54
C ARG A 345 16.60 32.76 -23.05
N GLU A 346 16.50 34.02 -22.66
CA GLU A 346 17.60 34.80 -22.11
C GLU A 346 18.16 34.18 -20.82
N GLU A 347 17.28 33.72 -19.92
CA GLU A 347 17.68 33.02 -18.69
C GLU A 347 18.36 31.66 -19.01
N ALA A 348 17.86 30.92 -20.00
CA ALA A 348 18.49 29.68 -20.46
C ALA A 348 19.85 29.91 -21.13
N GLU A 349 20.00 30.97 -21.93
CA GLU A 349 21.26 31.36 -22.55
C GLU A 349 22.29 31.79 -21.50
N ARG A 350 21.88 32.58 -20.49
CA ARG A 350 22.74 32.92 -19.35
C ARG A 350 23.16 31.68 -18.57
N ALA A 351 22.23 30.77 -18.29
CA ALA A 351 22.53 29.52 -17.61
C ALA A 351 23.50 28.64 -18.42
N ALA A 352 23.34 28.58 -19.74
CA ALA A 352 24.24 27.84 -20.63
C ALA A 352 25.65 28.49 -20.67
N ALA A 353 25.73 29.82 -20.69
CA ALA A 353 27.01 30.54 -20.62
C ALA A 353 27.70 30.31 -19.26
N GLU A 354 26.95 30.36 -18.15
CA GLU A 354 27.46 30.03 -16.82
C GLU A 354 27.94 28.58 -16.74
N GLU A 355 27.24 27.65 -17.37
CA GLU A 355 27.64 26.24 -17.43
C GLU A 355 28.95 26.02 -18.20
N LYS A 356 29.15 26.73 -19.32
CA LYS A 356 30.41 26.74 -20.06
C LYS A 356 31.58 27.35 -19.24
N LYS A 357 31.28 28.27 -18.32
CA LYS A 357 32.27 28.85 -17.39
C LYS A 357 32.56 27.97 -16.16
N LYS A 358 31.79 26.90 -15.91
CA LYS A 358 32.08 25.93 -14.83
C LYS A 358 33.32 25.09 -15.16
N SER A 359 33.92 24.47 -14.15
CA SER A 359 35.02 23.53 -14.35
C SER A 359 34.61 22.35 -15.24
N LYS A 360 35.55 21.80 -16.03
CA LYS A 360 35.28 20.64 -16.91
C LYS A 360 34.79 19.42 -16.15
N ALA A 361 35.19 19.25 -14.89
CA ALA A 361 34.71 18.17 -14.02
C ALA A 361 33.21 18.31 -13.72
N LEU A 362 32.74 19.55 -13.48
CA LEU A 362 31.32 19.87 -13.30
C LEU A 362 30.53 19.67 -14.59
N GLN A 363 31.03 20.17 -15.72
CA GLN A 363 30.37 20.01 -17.03
C GLN A 363 30.20 18.54 -17.43
N ARG A 364 31.17 17.69 -17.09
CA ARG A 364 31.14 16.25 -17.38
C ARG A 364 30.42 15.42 -16.32
N GLY A 365 29.98 16.03 -15.21
CA GLY A 365 29.34 15.31 -14.10
C GLY A 365 30.25 14.25 -13.44
N LEU A 366 31.57 14.45 -13.47
CA LEU A 366 32.52 13.47 -12.92
C LEU A 366 32.51 13.49 -11.38
N PRO A 367 32.84 12.36 -10.73
CA PRO A 367 32.99 12.31 -9.28
C PRO A 367 34.04 13.32 -8.81
N ARG A 368 33.68 14.14 -7.81
CA ARG A 368 34.57 15.16 -7.25
C ARG A 368 34.95 14.81 -5.80
N PRO A 369 36.18 15.13 -5.37
CA PRO A 369 36.61 14.86 -4.01
C PRO A 369 35.78 15.67 -3.01
N THR A 370 35.44 15.06 -1.87
CA THR A 370 34.70 15.72 -0.79
C THR A 370 35.60 16.48 0.18
N SER A 371 36.91 16.21 0.16
CA SER A 371 37.93 16.92 0.94
C SER A 371 39.16 17.17 0.06
N THR A 372 39.81 18.32 0.26
CA THR A 372 41.07 18.73 -0.39
C THR A 372 42.30 18.41 0.46
N ASP A 373 42.14 17.73 1.60
CA ASP A 373 43.22 17.43 2.55
C ASP A 373 44.25 16.43 1.99
N LEU A 374 43.82 15.57 1.06
CA LEU A 374 44.68 14.58 0.41
C LEU A 374 45.54 15.16 -0.72
N LEU A 375 45.30 16.42 -1.12
CA LEU A 375 46.14 17.09 -2.10
C LEU A 375 47.43 17.58 -1.45
N PRO A 376 48.57 17.58 -2.18
CA PRO A 376 49.81 18.17 -1.68
C PRO A 376 49.58 19.59 -1.13
N ALA A 377 50.14 19.87 0.04
CA ALA A 377 50.08 21.20 0.61
C ALA A 377 50.89 22.16 -0.27
N PRO A 378 50.39 23.37 -0.56
CA PRO A 378 51.16 24.36 -1.30
C PRO A 378 52.42 24.72 -0.51
N ARG A 379 53.55 24.90 -1.20
CA ARG A 379 54.80 25.28 -0.54
C ARG A 379 54.69 26.70 0.00
N PRO A 380 55.34 27.02 1.13
CA PRO A 380 55.27 28.36 1.69
C PRO A 380 55.97 29.38 0.79
N ALA A 381 55.45 30.60 0.70
CA ALA A 381 55.86 31.61 -0.28
C ALA A 381 57.36 32.00 -0.21
N HIS A 382 58.00 31.84 0.95
CA HIS A 382 59.42 32.15 1.13
C HIS A 382 60.37 31.10 0.51
N GLU A 383 59.87 29.91 0.16
CA GLU A 383 60.63 28.87 -0.53
C GLU A 383 60.53 28.99 -2.06
N ALA A 384 59.55 29.74 -2.58
CA ALA A 384 59.36 30.03 -4.00
C ALA A 384 60.64 30.45 -4.75
N PRO A 385 61.48 31.38 -4.24
CA PRO A 385 62.69 31.80 -4.95
C PRO A 385 63.81 30.75 -4.96
N LYS A 386 63.76 29.71 -4.12
CA LYS A 386 64.78 28.65 -4.06
C LYS A 386 64.47 27.48 -5.01
N LEU A 387 63.23 27.40 -5.47
CA LEU A 387 62.73 26.34 -6.33
C LEU A 387 63.20 26.52 -7.78
N SER A 388 63.42 25.42 -8.48
CA SER A 388 63.64 25.40 -9.93
C SER A 388 62.40 25.91 -10.68
N LEU A 389 62.58 26.34 -11.93
CA LEU A 389 61.45 26.83 -12.76
C LEU A 389 60.33 25.79 -12.88
N ARG A 390 60.68 24.49 -13.01
CA ARG A 390 59.71 23.40 -13.06
C ARG A 390 58.93 23.27 -11.75
N GLU A 391 59.63 23.25 -10.61
CA GLU A 391 58.98 23.10 -9.31
C GLU A 391 58.11 24.32 -8.95
N ARG A 392 58.48 25.52 -9.41
CA ARG A 392 57.65 26.72 -9.29
C ARG A 392 56.37 26.58 -10.10
N ALA A 393 56.46 26.09 -11.35
CA ALA A 393 55.29 25.84 -12.18
C ALA A 393 54.35 24.80 -11.56
N GLU A 394 54.91 23.70 -11.04
CA GLU A 394 54.13 22.66 -10.32
C GLU A 394 53.42 23.23 -9.08
N ASP A 395 54.11 24.05 -8.29
CA ASP A 395 53.55 24.67 -7.08
C ASP A 395 52.43 25.69 -7.42
N LEU A 396 52.56 26.43 -8.52
CA LEU A 396 51.46 27.27 -9.04
C LEU A 396 50.25 26.43 -9.46
N LEU A 397 50.44 25.34 -10.20
CA LEU A 397 49.36 24.45 -10.61
C LEU A 397 48.63 23.84 -9.41
N VAL A 398 49.36 23.43 -8.36
CA VAL A 398 48.76 22.87 -7.14
C VAL A 398 47.92 23.92 -6.39
N ARG A 399 48.39 25.17 -6.32
CA ARG A 399 47.63 26.29 -5.70
C ARG A 399 46.33 26.55 -6.45
N GLU A 400 46.39 26.68 -7.78
CA GLU A 400 45.20 26.91 -8.61
C GLU A 400 44.23 25.73 -8.54
N MET A 401 44.72 24.51 -8.63
CA MET A 401 43.89 23.31 -8.51
C MET A 401 43.15 23.26 -7.17
N ARG A 402 43.83 23.58 -6.06
CA ARG A 402 43.20 23.65 -4.74
C ARG A 402 42.14 24.75 -4.68
N ALA A 403 42.44 25.95 -5.19
CA ALA A 403 41.50 27.06 -5.21
C ALA A 403 40.23 26.74 -6.01
N VAL A 404 40.37 26.14 -7.19
CA VAL A 404 39.23 25.72 -8.02
C VAL A 404 38.40 24.64 -7.31
N LEU A 405 39.04 23.64 -6.68
CA LEU A 405 38.33 22.58 -5.98
C LEU A 405 37.59 23.09 -4.73
N GLU A 406 38.19 24.01 -3.97
CA GLU A 406 37.55 24.62 -2.78
C GLU A 406 36.37 25.52 -3.19
N HIS A 407 36.54 26.34 -4.22
CA HIS A 407 35.45 27.12 -4.81
C HIS A 407 34.31 26.22 -5.30
N ASP A 408 34.63 25.16 -6.04
CA ASP A 408 33.65 24.23 -6.60
C ASP A 408 32.94 23.41 -5.51
N ALA A 409 33.63 23.04 -4.44
CA ALA A 409 33.04 22.34 -3.29
C ALA A 409 32.09 23.25 -2.50
N ALA A 410 32.41 24.54 -2.36
CA ALA A 410 31.57 25.52 -1.69
C ALA A 410 30.35 25.93 -2.54
N LYS A 411 30.57 26.25 -3.83
CA LYS A 411 29.52 26.70 -4.75
C LYS A 411 28.61 25.56 -5.22
N TYR A 412 29.18 24.37 -5.44
CA TYR A 412 28.46 23.20 -5.94
C TYR A 412 28.79 21.97 -5.07
N PRO A 413 28.22 21.85 -3.86
CA PRO A 413 28.52 20.76 -2.94
C PRO A 413 28.15 19.38 -3.52
N VAL A 414 29.02 18.39 -3.33
CA VAL A 414 28.73 16.99 -3.67
C VAL A 414 27.82 16.39 -2.61
N ILE A 415 26.62 15.97 -3.01
CA ILE A 415 25.69 15.25 -2.14
C ILE A 415 25.97 13.75 -2.34
N PRO A 416 26.50 13.03 -1.33
CA PRO A 416 26.77 11.61 -1.46
C PRO A 416 25.47 10.84 -1.72
N ALA A 417 25.48 9.99 -2.75
CA ALA A 417 24.33 9.19 -3.12
C ALA A 417 23.91 8.25 -1.97
N GLY A 418 22.63 8.27 -1.60
CA GLY A 418 22.05 7.36 -0.60
C GLY A 418 21.76 7.95 0.79
N LYS A 419 21.98 9.25 1.02
CA LYS A 419 21.48 9.95 2.21
C LYS A 419 20.11 10.58 1.95
N ASP A 420 19.23 10.52 2.96
CA ASP A 420 17.86 11.04 2.88
C ASP A 420 17.82 12.47 2.33
N SER A 421 16.77 12.80 1.57
CA SER A 421 16.54 14.13 0.99
C SER A 421 16.62 15.29 2.01
N LYS A 422 16.50 14.98 3.30
CA LYS A 422 16.62 15.93 4.41
C LYS A 422 18.07 16.28 4.78
N GLU A 423 18.98 15.31 4.72
CA GLU A 423 20.42 15.58 4.92
C GLU A 423 21.00 16.29 3.69
N ALA A 424 20.55 15.93 2.49
CA ALA A 424 20.86 16.66 1.27
C ALA A 424 20.43 18.14 1.35
N LYS A 425 19.21 18.41 1.84
CA LYS A 425 18.72 19.78 2.09
C LYS A 425 19.53 20.51 3.16
N LYS A 426 19.98 19.82 4.22
CA LYS A 426 20.81 20.43 5.28
C LYS A 426 22.24 20.72 4.81
N ALA A 427 22.82 19.84 3.99
CA ALA A 427 24.11 20.03 3.35
C ALA A 427 24.06 21.19 2.34
N ALA A 428 23.02 21.25 1.51
CA ALA A 428 22.79 22.37 0.59
C ALA A 428 22.59 23.70 1.35
N LYS A 429 21.86 23.70 2.47
CA LYS A 429 21.69 24.90 3.32
C LYS A 429 23.01 25.36 3.97
N ARG A 430 23.89 24.42 4.35
CA ARG A 430 25.23 24.73 4.89
C ARG A 430 26.18 25.23 3.82
N ALA A 431 26.12 24.68 2.60
CA ALA A 431 26.89 25.15 1.46
C ALA A 431 26.44 26.54 0.99
N ALA A 432 25.13 26.81 1.00
CA ALA A 432 24.59 28.13 0.68
C ALA A 432 24.99 29.23 1.70
N SER A 433 25.39 28.86 2.92
CA SER A 433 25.93 29.77 3.93
C SER A 433 27.47 29.73 4.02
N ALA A 434 28.14 28.88 3.24
CA ALA A 434 29.59 28.77 3.27
C ALA A 434 30.22 29.91 2.48
N TYR A 435 31.30 30.48 3.02
CA TYR A 435 32.12 31.42 2.28
C TYR A 435 32.70 30.72 1.06
N VAL A 436 32.40 31.24 -0.14
CA VAL A 436 32.95 30.75 -1.40
C VAL A 436 34.25 31.51 -1.66
N PRO A 437 35.42 30.86 -1.67
CA PRO A 437 36.67 31.53 -2.02
C PRO A 437 36.58 32.15 -3.41
N PRO A 438 36.89 33.45 -3.58
CA PRO A 438 36.86 34.07 -4.90
C PRO A 438 37.95 33.45 -5.79
N ILE A 439 37.59 33.20 -7.05
CA ILE A 439 38.51 32.79 -8.11
C ILE A 439 38.51 33.84 -9.20
N ASP A 440 39.60 33.94 -9.94
CA ASP A 440 39.72 34.83 -11.08
C ASP A 440 38.71 34.43 -12.16
N GLN A 441 37.95 35.41 -12.65
CA GLN A 441 36.91 35.21 -13.66
C GLN A 441 37.46 35.63 -15.03
N PHE A 442 37.44 34.69 -15.97
CA PHE A 442 37.89 34.89 -17.35
C PHE A 442 36.71 34.87 -18.31
N GLU A 443 36.84 35.57 -19.43
CA GLU A 443 35.83 35.50 -20.48
C GLU A 443 35.91 34.19 -21.26
N LEU A 444 34.80 33.79 -21.89
CA LEU A 444 34.74 32.51 -22.60
C LEU A 444 35.79 32.43 -23.72
N ASN A 445 36.00 33.53 -24.45
CA ASN A 445 36.99 33.61 -25.52
C ASN A 445 38.43 33.41 -24.99
N GLU A 446 38.73 33.91 -23.80
CA GLU A 446 40.04 33.76 -23.17
C GLU A 446 40.26 32.29 -22.78
N LEU A 447 39.26 31.64 -22.18
CA LEU A 447 39.29 30.23 -21.83
C LEU A 447 39.45 29.32 -23.06
N GLU A 448 38.77 29.65 -24.17
CA GLU A 448 38.91 28.92 -25.43
C GLU A 448 40.31 29.10 -26.03
N SER A 449 40.85 30.31 -26.02
CA SER A 449 42.22 30.58 -26.49
C SER A 449 43.27 29.85 -25.65
N ALA A 450 43.12 29.85 -24.32
CA ALA A 450 44.01 29.13 -23.40
C ALA A 450 43.90 27.61 -23.61
N ALA A 451 42.70 27.08 -23.85
CA ALA A 451 42.51 25.68 -24.17
C ALA A 451 43.20 25.27 -25.49
N ALA A 452 43.17 26.13 -26.51
CA ALA A 452 43.87 25.90 -27.78
C ALA A 452 45.40 25.90 -27.60
N LEU A 453 45.94 26.84 -26.80
CA LEU A 453 47.36 26.87 -26.46
C LEU A 453 47.79 25.59 -25.73
N LEU A 454 47.04 25.17 -24.71
CA LEU A 454 47.31 23.93 -23.97
C LEU A 454 47.23 22.70 -24.88
N GLN A 455 46.28 22.65 -25.82
CA GLN A 455 46.22 21.56 -26.80
C GLN A 455 47.46 21.51 -27.68
N SER A 456 47.92 22.67 -28.19
CA SER A 456 49.13 22.75 -29.01
C SER A 456 50.39 22.32 -28.23
N GLU A 457 50.48 22.69 -26.95
CA GLU A 457 51.57 22.27 -26.06
C GLU A 457 51.52 20.76 -25.78
N VAL A 458 50.34 20.20 -25.51
CA VAL A 458 50.16 18.76 -25.30
C VAL A 458 50.58 18.00 -26.55
N GLU A 459 50.16 18.42 -27.74
CA GLU A 459 50.57 17.79 -29.00
C GLU A 459 52.08 17.87 -29.23
N PHE A 460 52.69 19.02 -28.90
CA PHE A 460 54.13 19.20 -28.98
C PHE A 460 54.87 18.27 -28.02
N VAL A 461 54.46 18.20 -26.75
CA VAL A 461 55.07 17.34 -25.73
C VAL A 461 54.88 15.87 -26.06
N THR A 462 53.68 15.45 -26.49
CA THR A 462 53.41 14.07 -26.92
C THR A 462 54.33 13.66 -28.07
N ARG A 463 54.60 14.56 -29.03
CA ARG A 463 55.54 14.30 -30.12
C ARG A 463 56.99 14.28 -29.64
N ALA A 464 57.40 15.23 -28.81
CA ALA A 464 58.76 15.32 -28.27
C ALA A 464 59.13 14.12 -27.39
N MET A 465 58.16 13.57 -26.64
CA MET A 465 58.32 12.39 -25.79
C MET A 465 58.17 11.07 -26.54
N GLY A 466 57.91 11.10 -27.85
CA GLY A 466 57.78 9.88 -28.67
C GLY A 466 56.47 9.11 -28.48
N HIS A 467 55.44 9.74 -27.89
CA HIS A 467 54.13 9.13 -27.62
C HIS A 467 53.08 9.43 -28.70
N ALA A 468 53.49 9.99 -29.84
CA ALA A 468 52.56 10.37 -30.91
C ALA A 468 51.83 9.17 -31.55
N SER A 469 52.39 7.96 -31.46
CA SER A 469 51.78 6.72 -31.95
C SER A 469 51.11 5.89 -30.86
N THR A 470 51.18 6.33 -29.60
CA THR A 470 50.60 5.57 -28.48
C THR A 470 49.09 5.62 -28.55
N SER A 471 48.46 4.46 -28.66
CA SER A 471 47.00 4.38 -28.71
C SER A 471 46.38 4.67 -27.34
N VAL A 472 45.09 5.04 -27.33
CA VAL A 472 44.35 5.22 -26.07
C VAL A 472 44.31 3.91 -25.27
N GLU A 473 44.29 2.76 -25.95
CA GLU A 473 44.27 1.44 -25.32
C GLU A 473 45.59 1.14 -24.60
N GLU A 474 46.73 1.40 -25.23
CA GLU A 474 48.05 1.27 -24.61
C GLU A 474 48.21 2.21 -23.39
N TYR A 475 47.66 3.42 -23.48
CA TYR A 475 47.60 4.34 -22.35
C TYR A 475 46.75 3.77 -21.19
N LEU A 476 45.57 3.21 -21.49
CA LEU A 476 44.71 2.62 -20.46
C LEU A 476 45.37 1.41 -19.81
N ASP A 477 46.04 0.56 -20.57
CA ASP A 477 46.77 -0.60 -20.05
C ASP A 477 47.92 -0.19 -19.13
N THR A 478 48.72 0.80 -19.53
CA THR A 478 49.78 1.36 -18.68
C THR A 478 49.22 2.07 -17.45
N TRP A 479 48.10 2.78 -17.58
CA TRP A 479 47.41 3.39 -16.45
C TRP A 479 46.90 2.33 -15.46
N HIS A 480 46.30 1.24 -15.95
CA HIS A 480 45.82 0.15 -15.12
C HIS A 480 46.95 -0.60 -14.41
N THR A 481 48.10 -0.80 -15.06
CA THR A 481 49.26 -1.43 -14.40
C THR A 481 49.82 -0.53 -13.30
N VAL A 482 50.03 0.76 -13.57
CA VAL A 482 50.49 1.72 -12.55
C VAL A 482 49.49 1.85 -11.41
N HIS A 483 48.18 1.85 -11.70
CA HIS A 483 47.15 1.95 -10.68
C HIS A 483 47.08 0.70 -9.79
N LYS A 484 47.27 -0.50 -10.35
CA LYS A 484 47.39 -1.76 -9.58
C LYS A 484 48.60 -1.76 -8.65
N ASP A 485 49.66 -1.05 -9.02
CA ASP A 485 50.88 -0.93 -8.22
C ASP A 485 50.77 0.13 -7.12
N LEU A 486 49.66 0.87 -7.01
CA LEU A 486 49.42 1.83 -5.93
C LEU A 486 48.70 1.16 -4.76
N MET A 487 49.24 1.37 -3.55
CA MET A 487 48.67 0.87 -2.31
C MET A 487 48.47 2.03 -1.31
N TRP A 488 47.37 2.02 -0.58
CA TRP A 488 47.12 3.00 0.47
C TRP A 488 47.92 2.64 1.72
N VAL A 489 48.85 3.50 2.15
CA VAL A 489 49.61 3.28 3.38
C VAL A 489 48.94 4.05 4.53
N PRO A 490 48.25 3.37 5.48
CA PRO A 490 47.49 4.05 6.53
C PRO A 490 48.36 4.92 7.43
N ALA A 491 49.56 4.47 7.78
CA ALA A 491 50.51 5.20 8.62
C ALA A 491 50.93 6.55 8.03
N LYS A 492 50.96 6.67 6.69
CA LYS A 492 51.35 7.89 5.97
C LYS A 492 50.16 8.69 5.46
N GLY A 493 48.95 8.13 5.48
CA GLY A 493 47.75 8.74 4.95
C GLY A 493 47.84 9.09 3.46
N ARG A 494 48.54 8.27 2.66
CA ARG A 494 48.70 8.48 1.20
C ARG A 494 48.85 7.17 0.44
N TYR A 495 48.65 7.23 -0.87
CA TYR A 495 48.99 6.14 -1.77
C TYR A 495 50.50 6.16 -2.07
N ASP A 496 51.19 5.05 -1.82
CA ASP A 496 52.58 4.81 -2.23
C ASP A 496 52.62 3.63 -3.22
N ARG A 497 53.73 3.44 -3.93
CA ARG A 497 53.90 2.27 -4.82
C ARG A 497 54.23 1.03 -4.00
N VAL A 498 53.67 -0.12 -4.38
CA VAL A 498 53.92 -1.43 -3.74
C VAL A 498 55.41 -1.78 -3.71
N ALA A 499 56.16 -1.41 -4.76
CA ALA A 499 57.60 -1.63 -4.84
C ALA A 499 58.41 -0.82 -3.81
N SER A 500 57.90 0.34 -3.38
CA SER A 500 58.57 1.22 -2.40
C SER A 500 58.19 0.94 -0.94
N ALA A 501 57.15 0.13 -0.72
CA ALA A 501 56.63 -0.15 0.61
C ALA A 501 57.37 -1.31 1.28
N THR A 502 57.56 -1.19 2.59
CA THR A 502 58.10 -2.27 3.42
C THR A 502 57.09 -3.43 3.54
N PRO A 503 57.54 -4.67 3.82
CA PRO A 503 56.62 -5.79 4.05
C PRO A 503 55.59 -5.54 5.16
N ALA A 504 55.95 -4.78 6.20
CA ALA A 504 55.04 -4.42 7.28
C ALA A 504 53.93 -3.46 6.81
N GLU A 505 54.30 -2.40 6.08
CA GLU A 505 53.31 -1.46 5.48
C GLU A 505 52.36 -2.16 4.51
N ARG A 506 52.83 -3.18 3.76
CA ARG A 506 51.97 -4.00 2.89
C ARG A 506 50.94 -4.79 3.68
N VAL A 507 51.32 -5.35 4.83
CA VAL A 507 50.38 -6.06 5.71
C VAL A 507 49.36 -5.10 6.32
N GLU A 508 49.79 -3.91 6.73
CA GLU A 508 48.87 -2.90 7.28
C GLU A 508 47.89 -2.36 6.22
N SER A 509 48.36 -2.09 5.01
CA SER A 509 47.51 -1.70 3.87
C SER A 509 46.46 -2.74 3.56
N THR A 510 46.85 -4.01 3.44
CA THR A 510 45.91 -5.10 3.13
C THR A 510 44.90 -5.33 4.25
N LYS A 511 45.30 -5.18 5.52
CA LYS A 511 44.36 -5.18 6.66
C LYS A 511 43.35 -4.04 6.56
N HIS A 512 43.81 -2.83 6.25
CA HIS A 512 42.93 -1.67 6.08
C HIS A 512 41.94 -1.86 4.91
N GLU A 513 42.42 -2.34 3.76
CA GLU A 513 41.54 -2.67 2.62
C GLU A 513 40.51 -3.73 3.00
N PHE A 514 40.91 -4.77 3.72
CA PHE A 514 39.99 -5.79 4.23
C PHE A 514 38.93 -5.20 5.15
N GLU A 515 39.30 -4.31 6.08
CA GLU A 515 38.36 -3.65 6.98
C GLU A 515 37.37 -2.75 6.23
N LEU A 516 37.82 -2.02 5.20
CA LEU A 516 36.94 -1.23 4.34
C LEU A 516 35.93 -2.11 3.60
N VAL A 517 36.41 -3.16 2.93
CA VAL A 517 35.55 -4.09 2.18
C VAL A 517 34.58 -4.80 3.12
N ARG A 518 35.03 -5.20 4.32
CA ARG A 518 34.16 -5.77 5.35
C ARG A 518 33.07 -4.78 5.76
N GLY A 519 33.42 -3.52 6.01
CA GLY A 519 32.45 -2.47 6.36
C GLY A 519 31.41 -2.23 5.27
N GLU A 520 31.84 -2.21 4.00
CA GLU A 520 30.93 -2.12 2.86
C GLU A 520 30.04 -3.35 2.74
N MET A 521 30.60 -4.56 2.90
CA MET A 521 29.84 -5.80 2.90
C MET A 521 28.78 -5.79 3.99
N GLU A 522 29.11 -5.40 5.23
CA GLU A 522 28.14 -5.28 6.32
C GLU A 522 27.04 -4.25 6.01
N ARG A 523 27.39 -3.13 5.36
CA ARG A 523 26.41 -2.12 4.94
C ARG A 523 25.49 -2.67 3.84
N GLN A 524 26.05 -3.31 2.83
CA GLN A 524 25.30 -3.88 1.71
C GLN A 524 24.44 -5.06 2.16
N ALA A 525 24.93 -5.92 3.06
CA ALA A 525 24.16 -7.01 3.64
C ALA A 525 22.92 -6.49 4.40
N LYS A 526 23.06 -5.40 5.16
CA LYS A 526 21.91 -4.74 5.82
C LYS A 526 20.90 -4.17 4.81
N VAL A 527 21.38 -3.62 3.69
CA VAL A 527 20.51 -3.11 2.62
C VAL A 527 19.80 -4.26 1.90
N ALA A 528 20.55 -5.31 1.52
CA ALA A 528 20.03 -6.52 0.90
C ALA A 528 18.97 -7.16 1.78
N HIS A 529 19.24 -7.36 3.06
CA HIS A 529 18.27 -7.91 4.01
C HIS A 529 16.98 -7.09 4.08
N LYS A 530 17.06 -5.75 4.10
CA LYS A 530 15.86 -4.89 4.05
C LYS A 530 15.10 -5.02 2.74
N VAL A 531 15.81 -5.16 1.63
CA VAL A 531 15.19 -5.34 0.31
C VAL A 531 14.54 -6.73 0.24
N GLU A 532 15.22 -7.78 0.67
CA GLU A 532 14.69 -9.14 0.76
C GLU A 532 13.46 -9.23 1.64
N GLN A 533 13.45 -8.58 2.81
CA GLN A 533 12.25 -8.50 3.66
C GLN A 533 11.09 -7.82 2.93
N LYS A 534 11.34 -6.70 2.23
CA LYS A 534 10.31 -6.00 1.46
C LYS A 534 9.79 -6.84 0.30
N VAL A 535 10.69 -7.49 -0.45
CA VAL A 535 10.35 -8.41 -1.55
C VAL A 535 9.56 -9.60 -1.01
N GLY A 536 9.95 -10.16 0.13
CA GLY A 536 9.24 -11.25 0.80
C GLY A 536 7.82 -10.87 1.18
N ILE A 537 7.59 -9.66 1.70
CA ILE A 537 6.25 -9.17 2.03
C ILE A 537 5.41 -8.91 0.75
N LEU A 538 5.99 -8.27 -0.25
CA LEU A 538 5.27 -7.87 -1.47
C LEU A 538 4.97 -9.04 -2.40
N ILE A 539 5.93 -9.94 -2.58
CA ILE A 539 5.91 -11.00 -3.59
C ILE A 539 5.64 -12.37 -2.96
N GLY A 540 5.90 -12.57 -1.66
CA GLY A 540 5.75 -13.89 -1.01
C GLY A 540 4.37 -14.51 -1.19
N GLY A 541 3.30 -13.73 -1.01
CA GLY A 541 1.93 -14.22 -1.24
C GLY A 541 1.64 -14.52 -2.72
N LEU A 542 2.18 -13.72 -3.65
CA LEU A 542 2.05 -13.96 -5.09
C LEU A 542 2.81 -15.22 -5.50
N LEU A 543 4.00 -15.47 -4.96
CA LEU A 543 4.79 -16.67 -5.19
C LEU A 543 4.08 -17.93 -4.68
N GLN A 544 3.46 -17.87 -3.50
CA GLN A 544 2.65 -18.98 -2.99
C GLN A 544 1.44 -19.27 -3.89
N ARG A 545 0.77 -18.23 -4.40
CA ARG A 545 -0.34 -18.36 -5.35
C ARG A 545 0.13 -18.97 -6.68
N ASP A 546 1.26 -18.50 -7.22
CA ASP A 546 1.87 -19.05 -8.43
C ASP A 546 2.19 -20.54 -8.26
N ASN A 547 2.87 -20.91 -7.17
CA ASN A 547 3.17 -22.32 -6.87
C ASN A 547 1.90 -23.18 -6.73
N LYS A 548 0.83 -22.66 -6.13
CA LYS A 548 -0.45 -23.37 -6.03
C LYS A 548 -1.11 -23.54 -7.38
N LEU A 549 -1.14 -22.49 -8.20
CA LEU A 549 -1.73 -22.53 -9.54
C LEU A 549 -0.95 -23.49 -10.45
N ARG A 550 0.39 -23.49 -10.39
CA ARG A 550 1.22 -24.44 -11.14
C ARG A 550 0.88 -25.89 -10.80
N LYS A 551 0.77 -26.22 -9.53
CA LYS A 551 0.35 -27.58 -9.10
C LYS A 551 -1.04 -27.94 -9.61
N GLN A 552 -2.00 -27.02 -9.54
CA GLN A 552 -3.35 -27.24 -10.08
C GLN A 552 -3.33 -27.45 -11.61
N VAL A 553 -2.49 -26.72 -12.34
CA VAL A 553 -2.31 -26.91 -13.78
C VAL A 553 -1.69 -28.28 -14.07
N GLU A 554 -0.69 -28.71 -13.30
CA GLU A 554 -0.07 -30.04 -13.46
C GLU A 554 -1.07 -31.17 -13.16
N GLU A 555 -1.84 -31.07 -12.08
CA GLU A 555 -2.88 -32.05 -11.71
C GLU A 555 -4.00 -32.12 -12.75
N THR A 556 -4.50 -30.97 -13.21
CA THR A 556 -5.54 -30.92 -14.24
C THR A 556 -5.04 -31.46 -15.57
N TRP A 557 -3.79 -31.15 -15.94
CA TRP A 557 -3.16 -31.73 -17.13
C TRP A 557 -3.06 -33.26 -17.04
N ALA A 558 -2.61 -33.80 -15.91
CA ALA A 558 -2.56 -35.25 -15.70
C ALA A 558 -3.95 -35.88 -15.81
N SER A 559 -4.97 -35.29 -15.18
CA SER A 559 -6.35 -35.77 -15.28
C SER A 559 -6.90 -35.72 -16.70
N LEU A 560 -6.54 -34.70 -17.48
CA LEU A 560 -6.93 -34.57 -18.89
C LEU A 560 -6.31 -35.68 -19.72
N GLN A 561 -5.03 -36.01 -19.50
CA GLN A 561 -4.37 -37.11 -20.20
C GLN A 561 -5.06 -38.45 -19.91
N THR A 562 -5.38 -38.74 -18.64
CA THR A 562 -6.14 -39.96 -18.28
C THR A 562 -7.52 -39.98 -18.91
N ALA A 563 -8.26 -38.86 -18.88
CA ALA A 563 -9.59 -38.79 -19.48
C ALA A 563 -9.56 -38.97 -21.01
N LEU A 564 -8.52 -38.47 -21.69
CA LEU A 564 -8.31 -38.69 -23.12
C LEU A 564 -8.04 -40.17 -23.42
N THR A 565 -7.17 -40.82 -22.64
CA THR A 565 -6.92 -42.26 -22.81
C THR A 565 -8.17 -43.09 -22.54
N ASP A 566 -8.95 -42.73 -21.54
CA ASP A 566 -10.20 -43.42 -21.22
C ASP A 566 -11.24 -43.23 -22.33
N TYR A 567 -11.35 -42.02 -22.88
CA TYR A 567 -12.22 -41.74 -24.02
C TYR A 567 -11.87 -42.59 -25.23
N GLU A 568 -10.60 -42.71 -25.57
CA GLU A 568 -10.15 -43.57 -26.68
C GLU A 568 -10.47 -45.05 -26.40
N CYS A 569 -10.23 -45.51 -25.17
CA CYS A 569 -10.58 -46.87 -24.74
C CYS A 569 -12.08 -47.14 -24.86
N PHE A 570 -12.93 -46.23 -24.36
CA PHE A 570 -14.38 -46.38 -24.41
C PHE A 570 -14.93 -46.27 -25.82
N LYS A 571 -14.33 -45.45 -26.68
CA LYS A 571 -14.69 -45.38 -28.09
C LYS A 571 -14.43 -46.73 -28.78
N ALA A 572 -13.24 -47.31 -28.59
CA ALA A 572 -12.92 -48.63 -29.13
C ALA A 572 -13.81 -49.74 -28.55
N LEU A 573 -14.09 -49.70 -27.24
CA LEU A 573 -14.97 -50.65 -26.58
C LEU A 573 -16.42 -50.54 -27.10
N HIS A 574 -16.92 -49.32 -27.31
CA HIS A 574 -18.24 -49.07 -27.84
C HIS A 574 -18.40 -49.64 -29.25
N GLU A 575 -17.43 -49.40 -30.13
CA GLU A 575 -17.43 -49.98 -31.49
C GLU A 575 -17.38 -51.51 -31.47
N ARG A 576 -16.64 -52.11 -30.53
CA ARG A 576 -16.62 -53.57 -30.35
C ARG A 576 -17.97 -54.08 -29.86
N GLU A 577 -18.55 -53.42 -28.86
CA GLU A 577 -19.82 -53.83 -28.27
C GLU A 577 -20.99 -53.72 -29.26
N GLN A 578 -20.99 -52.68 -30.12
CA GLN A 578 -21.95 -52.56 -31.21
C GLN A 578 -21.93 -53.76 -32.17
N ARG A 579 -20.75 -54.37 -32.39
CA ARG A 579 -20.61 -55.57 -33.23
C ARG A 579 -20.97 -56.86 -32.48
N ALA A 580 -20.57 -56.98 -31.21
CA ALA A 580 -20.76 -58.20 -30.41
C ALA A 580 -22.16 -58.34 -29.79
N ALA A 581 -22.89 -57.24 -29.58
CA ALA A 581 -24.26 -57.26 -29.08
C ALA A 581 -25.26 -58.03 -29.97
N PRO A 582 -25.33 -57.79 -31.29
CA PRO A 582 -26.26 -58.54 -32.16
C PRO A 582 -25.93 -60.03 -32.21
N GLU A 583 -24.66 -60.42 -32.27
CA GLU A 583 -24.25 -61.84 -32.27
C GLU A 583 -24.71 -62.56 -31.00
N ARG A 584 -24.59 -61.91 -29.82
CA ARG A 584 -25.11 -62.47 -28.56
C ARG A 584 -26.63 -62.57 -28.55
N LEU A 585 -27.33 -61.58 -29.10
CA LEU A 585 -28.78 -61.63 -29.21
C LEU A 585 -29.23 -62.77 -30.12
N GLU A 586 -28.57 -62.96 -31.26
CA GLU A 586 -28.86 -64.06 -32.19
C GLU A 586 -28.64 -65.43 -31.53
N GLN A 587 -27.50 -65.62 -30.85
CA GLN A 587 -27.24 -66.85 -30.09
C GLN A 587 -28.31 -67.12 -29.02
N LEU A 588 -28.76 -66.09 -28.30
CA LEU A 588 -29.83 -66.23 -27.31
C LEU A 588 -31.17 -66.53 -27.97
N MET A 589 -31.47 -65.94 -29.13
CA MET A 589 -32.68 -66.22 -29.90
C MET A 589 -32.71 -67.67 -30.37
N ASP A 590 -31.59 -68.21 -30.86
CA ASP A 590 -31.47 -69.62 -31.26
C ASP A 590 -31.68 -70.57 -30.09
N LEU A 591 -31.07 -70.28 -28.93
CA LEU A 591 -31.26 -71.08 -27.72
C LEU A 591 -32.72 -71.05 -27.24
N VAL A 592 -33.38 -69.89 -27.31
CA VAL A 592 -34.79 -69.76 -26.97
C VAL A 592 -35.68 -70.51 -27.97
N ALA A 593 -35.36 -70.46 -29.27
CA ALA A 593 -36.08 -71.21 -30.30
C ALA A 593 -35.97 -72.73 -30.06
N ALA A 594 -34.76 -73.23 -29.84
CA ALA A 594 -34.52 -74.64 -29.51
C ALA A 594 -35.23 -75.08 -28.22
N GLN A 595 -35.31 -74.19 -27.22
CA GLN A 595 -36.03 -74.48 -25.98
C GLN A 595 -37.56 -74.53 -26.21
N LYS A 596 -38.10 -73.64 -27.03
CA LYS A 596 -39.53 -73.65 -27.41
C LYS A 596 -39.89 -74.93 -28.16
N GLU A 597 -39.06 -75.38 -29.10
CA GLU A 597 -39.28 -76.64 -29.82
C GLU A 597 -39.33 -77.84 -28.86
N LYS A 598 -38.40 -77.91 -27.90
CA LYS A 598 -38.39 -78.95 -26.87
C LYS A 598 -39.64 -78.90 -25.99
N GLU A 599 -40.05 -77.69 -25.58
CA GLU A 599 -41.26 -77.51 -24.77
C GLU A 599 -42.51 -77.95 -25.53
N GLN A 600 -42.65 -77.57 -26.81
CA GLN A 600 -43.74 -78.00 -27.67
C GLN A 600 -43.77 -79.53 -27.81
N ALA A 601 -42.63 -80.16 -28.08
CA ALA A 601 -42.52 -81.61 -28.18
C ALA A 601 -42.93 -82.32 -26.88
N LEU A 602 -42.53 -81.80 -25.72
CA LEU A 602 -42.92 -82.33 -24.40
C LEU A 602 -44.42 -82.15 -24.14
N GLN A 603 -44.98 -80.99 -24.46
CA GLN A 603 -46.41 -80.73 -24.33
C GLN A 603 -47.24 -81.65 -25.23
N ASP A 604 -46.81 -81.90 -26.47
CA ASP A 604 -47.52 -82.80 -27.38
C ASP A 604 -47.43 -84.26 -26.92
N ARG A 605 -46.28 -84.69 -26.39
CA ARG A 605 -46.14 -86.00 -25.75
C ARG A 605 -47.06 -86.14 -24.53
N TYR A 606 -47.17 -85.11 -23.70
CA TYR A 606 -48.08 -85.09 -22.56
C TYR A 606 -49.55 -85.17 -23.01
N LYS A 607 -49.95 -84.39 -24.04
CA LYS A 607 -51.29 -84.48 -24.64
C LYS A 607 -51.58 -85.90 -25.13
N GLY A 608 -50.63 -86.56 -25.79
CA GLY A 608 -50.75 -87.96 -26.23
C GLY A 608 -50.97 -88.93 -25.06
N LEU A 609 -50.11 -88.90 -24.05
CA LEU A 609 -50.22 -89.75 -22.85
C LEU A 609 -51.52 -89.51 -22.08
N MET A 610 -52.01 -88.27 -22.03
CA MET A 610 -53.31 -87.97 -21.41
C MET A 610 -54.47 -88.58 -22.18
N ARG A 611 -54.43 -88.60 -23.52
CA ARG A 611 -55.44 -89.31 -24.35
C ARG A 611 -55.41 -90.81 -24.06
N GLU A 612 -54.24 -91.44 -24.10
CA GLU A 612 -54.09 -92.87 -23.78
C GLU A 612 -54.59 -93.20 -22.37
N LYS A 613 -54.25 -92.38 -21.37
CA LYS A 613 -54.76 -92.53 -20.01
C LYS A 613 -56.28 -92.46 -19.96
N THR A 614 -56.89 -91.49 -20.66
CA THR A 614 -58.36 -91.38 -20.70
C THR A 614 -59.01 -92.58 -21.40
N GLU A 615 -58.42 -93.08 -22.49
CA GLU A 615 -58.89 -94.28 -23.18
C GLU A 615 -58.80 -95.53 -22.29
N LEU A 616 -57.67 -95.72 -21.61
CA LEU A 616 -57.47 -96.82 -20.66
C LEU A 616 -58.42 -96.74 -19.47
N MET A 617 -58.65 -95.55 -18.91
CA MET A 617 -59.64 -95.31 -17.84
C MET A 617 -61.06 -95.66 -18.31
N ASN A 618 -61.43 -95.25 -19.54
CA ASN A 618 -62.72 -95.59 -20.12
C ASN A 618 -62.87 -97.11 -20.33
N MET A 619 -61.81 -97.79 -20.78
CA MET A 619 -61.81 -99.25 -20.91
C MET A 619 -61.89 -99.98 -19.57
N LEU A 620 -61.23 -99.45 -18.52
CA LEU A 620 -61.35 -99.96 -17.15
C LEU A 620 -62.76 -99.79 -16.61
N ALA A 621 -63.37 -98.62 -16.81
CA ALA A 621 -64.76 -98.35 -16.42
C ALA A 621 -65.74 -99.28 -17.16
N ALA A 622 -65.53 -99.50 -18.46
CA ALA A 622 -66.34 -100.42 -19.26
C ALA A 622 -66.19 -101.90 -18.87
N LYS A 623 -65.06 -102.30 -18.25
CA LYS A 623 -64.86 -103.66 -17.71
C LYS A 623 -65.38 -103.85 -16.28
N ALA A 624 -65.62 -102.76 -15.55
CA ALA A 624 -66.14 -102.78 -14.19
C ALA A 624 -67.68 -102.76 -14.12
N GLN A 625 -68.34 -102.40 -15.24
CA GLN A 625 -69.76 -102.62 -15.50
C GLN A 625 -69.97 -104.01 -16.09
#